data_AF-A0A2V9FLX0-F1
#
_entry.id   AF-A0A2V9FLX0-F1
#
_cell.length_a   1.000
_cell.length_b   1.000
_cell.length_c   1.000
_cell.angle_alpha   90.00
_cell.angle_beta   90.00
_cell.angle_gamma   90.00
#
_symmetry.space_group_name_H-M   'P 1'
#
loop_
_entity.id
_entity.type
_entity.pdbx_description
1 polymer ?
#
loop_
_entity_poly.entity_id
_entity_poly.type
_entity_poly.pdbx_seq_one_letter_code
_entity_poly.pdbx_strand_id
1 'polypeptide(L)'
;LDLEAIPPFDYAHEHFGYRDRLSQPVIEGTGMEPTPGSGPPIKPGEFFLGYPDEEGPAAALPQPEILSRNGSYVAYLRMQEHVGAFRDFLRAHGETPEQQELIAAKLMGRWRSGAPLVLAPDKDDPKLGADSQRSNDFNYAKMDPHGYGCPLGAHIRRMNPRDTAANMNRRKMIRRGGTYGPPLPEGVPDDGIERGIAAFVGCASLVRQFEFAMNVWTNDPNFHELGNERDPIFGTQDGTFDMTIPKRPIRKKIIGLPAFTTIRGGAYFFLPGIKALRYLGSLSDGV
;
A
#
# COMPACT_ATOMS: atom_id res chain seq x y z
N LEU A 1 -17.61 -6.69 10.69
CA LEU A 1 -16.64 -6.89 9.58
C LEU A 1 -16.00 -8.23 9.87
N ASP A 2 -16.41 -9.26 9.15
CA ASP A 2 -15.76 -10.56 9.29
C ASP A 2 -14.50 -10.55 8.43
N LEU A 3 -13.34 -10.56 9.09
CA LEU A 3 -12.04 -10.54 8.43
C LEU A 3 -11.61 -11.99 8.23
N GLU A 4 -12.22 -12.65 7.26
CA GLU A 4 -11.84 -14.01 6.87
C GLU A 4 -11.00 -13.96 5.59
N ALA A 5 -9.70 -14.24 5.72
CA ALA A 5 -9.02 -15.06 4.74
C ALA A 5 -7.91 -15.87 5.40
N ILE A 6 -8.26 -17.12 5.65
CA ILE A 6 -7.35 -18.26 5.58
C ILE A 6 -8.13 -19.26 4.71
N PRO A 7 -7.59 -19.95 3.68
CA PRO A 7 -6.46 -19.74 2.75
C PRO A 7 -6.96 -19.83 1.25
N PRO A 8 -6.11 -19.99 0.20
CA PRO A 8 -5.47 -21.30 -0.07
C PRO A 8 -3.96 -21.32 0.15
N PHE A 9 -3.38 -20.22 0.64
CA PHE A 9 -1.95 -20.12 0.95
C PHE A 9 -1.69 -19.94 2.45
N ASP A 10 -0.55 -20.44 2.94
CA ASP A 10 -0.11 -20.35 4.36
C ASP A 10 0.29 -18.92 4.80
N TYR A 11 0.02 -17.91 3.98
CA TYR A 11 0.42 -16.52 4.20
C TYR A 11 -0.58 -15.53 3.60
N ALA A 12 -0.58 -14.28 4.10
CA ALA A 12 -1.59 -13.28 3.76
C ALA A 12 -1.53 -12.85 2.29
N HIS A 13 -2.67 -12.94 1.60
CA HIS A 13 -2.90 -12.40 0.25
C HIS A 13 -4.17 -11.56 0.20
N GLU A 14 -4.22 -10.64 -0.76
CA GLU A 14 -5.46 -9.95 -1.12
C GLU A 14 -6.18 -10.65 -2.29
N HIS A 15 -7.37 -10.16 -2.70
CA HIS A 15 -8.22 -10.90 -3.64
C HIS A 15 -7.72 -10.91 -5.09
N PHE A 16 -6.81 -10.00 -5.50
CA PHE A 16 -6.13 -10.13 -6.79
C PHE A 16 -5.02 -11.18 -6.78
N GLY A 17 -4.67 -11.77 -5.62
CA GLY A 17 -3.73 -12.88 -5.46
C GLY A 17 -2.30 -12.48 -5.08
N TYR A 18 -2.04 -11.24 -4.66
CA TYR A 18 -0.73 -10.76 -4.26
C TYR A 18 -0.46 -11.01 -2.77
N ARG A 19 0.75 -11.49 -2.47
CA ARG A 19 1.29 -11.52 -1.12
C ARG A 19 1.40 -10.10 -0.55
N ASP A 20 0.76 -9.87 0.59
CA ASP A 20 0.80 -8.57 1.29
C ASP A 20 1.73 -8.60 2.52
N ARG A 21 1.92 -7.43 3.14
CA ARG A 21 2.69 -7.16 4.37
C ARG A 21 4.20 -7.40 4.26
N LEU A 22 4.74 -7.34 3.05
CA LEU A 22 6.17 -7.54 2.76
C LEU A 22 7.08 -6.36 3.16
N SER A 23 6.53 -5.15 3.27
CA SER A 23 7.28 -3.94 3.62
C SER A 23 6.58 -3.23 4.76
N GLN A 24 7.26 -3.15 5.90
CA GLN A 24 6.78 -2.50 7.12
C GLN A 24 7.90 -1.63 7.69
N PRO A 25 7.60 -0.42 8.18
CA PRO A 25 8.60 0.39 8.86
C PRO A 25 8.97 -0.25 10.21
N VAL A 26 10.24 -0.17 10.56
CA VAL A 26 10.72 -0.45 11.92
C VAL A 26 10.72 0.84 12.72
N ILE A 27 10.24 0.78 13.96
CA ILE A 27 10.19 1.93 14.86
C ILE A 27 11.38 1.86 15.82
N GLU A 28 12.10 2.95 15.96
CA GLU A 28 13.23 3.08 16.88
C GLU A 28 12.79 2.75 18.33
N GLY A 29 13.63 2.02 19.07
CA GLY A 29 13.36 1.62 20.45
C GLY A 29 12.50 0.37 20.62
N THR A 30 12.03 -0.26 19.53
CA THR A 30 11.25 -1.52 19.61
C THR A 30 12.12 -2.79 19.70
N GLY A 31 13.43 -2.68 19.45
CA GLY A 31 14.35 -3.83 19.41
C GLY A 31 14.18 -4.73 18.18
N MET A 32 13.35 -4.32 17.21
CA MET A 32 13.23 -5.02 15.93
C MET A 32 14.35 -4.59 14.99
N GLU A 33 14.95 -5.55 14.30
CA GLU A 33 15.95 -5.28 13.26
C GLU A 33 15.27 -5.03 11.91
N PRO A 34 15.63 -3.95 11.18
CA PRO A 34 15.10 -3.71 9.84
C PRO A 34 15.63 -4.74 8.86
N THR A 35 14.75 -5.22 7.98
CA THR A 35 15.19 -6.03 6.84
C THR A 35 15.87 -5.16 5.78
N PRO A 36 16.76 -5.73 4.94
CA PRO A 36 17.39 -5.02 3.84
C PRO A 36 16.36 -4.28 2.95
N GLY A 37 16.72 -3.06 2.55
CA GLY A 37 15.86 -2.15 1.78
C GLY A 37 14.74 -1.44 2.54
N SER A 38 14.55 -1.69 3.84
CA SER A 38 13.54 -0.99 4.66
C SER A 38 13.97 0.39 5.15
N GLY A 39 15.28 0.69 5.09
CA GLY A 39 15.87 1.90 5.67
C GLY A 39 16.16 1.76 7.16
N PRO A 40 16.71 2.81 7.81
CA PRO A 40 16.93 2.79 9.25
C PRO A 40 15.61 2.79 10.02
N PRO A 41 15.62 2.39 11.31
CA PRO A 41 14.48 2.59 12.20
C PRO A 41 14.03 4.05 12.22
N ILE A 42 12.72 4.26 12.29
CA ILE A 42 12.08 5.57 12.23
C ILE A 42 11.67 6.00 13.62
N LYS A 43 11.79 7.29 13.92
CA LYS A 43 11.39 7.81 15.22
C LYS A 43 9.91 7.56 15.51
N PRO A 44 9.56 7.20 16.76
CA PRO A 44 8.19 6.87 17.14
C PRO A 44 7.18 8.00 16.93
N GLY A 45 7.61 9.27 16.93
CA GLY A 45 6.75 10.43 16.68
C GLY A 45 6.11 10.48 15.29
N GLU A 46 6.57 9.69 14.33
CA GLU A 46 5.90 9.54 13.04
C GLU A 46 4.66 8.63 13.10
N PHE A 47 4.50 7.87 14.19
CA PHE A 47 3.39 6.91 14.36
C PHE A 47 2.53 7.19 15.60
N PHE A 48 3.15 7.72 16.66
CA PHE A 48 2.50 7.96 17.95
C PHE A 48 2.73 9.39 18.41
N LEU A 49 1.65 10.03 18.87
CA LEU A 49 1.68 11.37 19.45
C LEU A 49 2.40 11.37 20.81
N GLY A 50 3.09 12.48 21.10
CA GLY A 50 3.81 12.68 22.36
C GLY A 50 5.26 12.16 22.38
N TYR A 51 5.80 11.83 21.21
CA TYR A 51 7.20 11.45 21.01
C TYR A 51 7.87 12.36 19.98
N PRO A 52 9.19 12.56 20.05
CA PRO A 52 9.93 13.23 18.98
C PRO A 52 9.72 12.56 17.63
N ASP A 53 9.51 13.36 16.59
CA ASP A 53 9.42 12.92 15.19
C ASP A 53 10.75 13.17 14.47
N GLU A 54 10.82 12.89 13.16
CA GLU A 54 12.07 13.03 12.39
C GLU A 54 12.64 14.45 12.41
N GLU A 55 11.83 15.49 12.62
CA GLU A 55 12.25 16.89 12.63
C GLU A 55 12.56 17.45 14.03
N GLY A 56 12.17 16.77 15.11
CA GLY A 56 12.53 17.20 16.45
C GLY A 56 11.46 16.90 17.50
N PRO A 57 11.40 17.69 18.59
CA PRO A 57 10.44 17.48 19.66
C PRO A 57 8.99 17.52 19.15
N ALA A 58 8.09 16.75 19.79
CA ALA A 58 6.68 16.75 19.45
C ALA A 58 6.10 18.17 19.50
N ALA A 59 5.56 18.65 18.38
CA ALA A 59 4.87 19.93 18.32
C ALA A 59 3.49 19.84 19.02
N ALA A 60 2.99 21.01 19.45
CA ALA A 60 1.72 21.26 20.15
C ALA A 60 0.69 20.11 20.07
N LEU A 61 0.68 19.25 21.09
CA LEU A 61 -0.29 18.18 21.20
C LEU A 61 -1.67 18.74 21.56
N PRO A 62 -2.77 18.14 21.06
CA PRO A 62 -4.10 18.42 21.57
C PRO A 62 -4.14 18.28 23.09
N GLN A 63 -4.70 19.27 23.77
CA GLN A 63 -4.88 19.27 25.22
C GLN A 63 -6.22 18.64 25.61
N PRO A 64 -6.29 17.99 26.78
CA PRO A 64 -5.19 17.74 27.73
C PRO A 64 -4.20 16.67 27.24
N GLU A 65 -2.91 16.81 27.56
CA GLU A 65 -1.84 15.87 27.13
C GLU A 65 -2.17 14.39 27.42
N ILE A 66 -2.89 14.12 28.51
CA ILE A 66 -3.31 12.76 28.87
C ILE A 66 -4.14 12.07 27.79
N LEU A 67 -4.85 12.82 26.94
CA LEU A 67 -5.64 12.29 25.84
C LEU A 67 -4.81 12.06 24.57
N SER A 68 -3.79 12.87 24.33
CA SER A 68 -3.01 12.85 23.10
C SER A 68 -1.79 11.94 23.18
N ARG A 69 -1.09 11.87 24.31
CA ARG A 69 0.12 11.06 24.46
C ARG A 69 -0.15 9.57 24.27
N ASN A 70 0.72 8.89 23.50
CA ASN A 70 0.56 7.50 23.07
C ASN A 70 -0.66 7.25 22.17
N GLY A 71 -1.28 8.31 21.66
CA GLY A 71 -2.35 8.21 20.68
C GLY A 71 -1.81 8.09 19.25
N SER A 72 -2.65 7.65 18.32
CA SER A 72 -2.36 7.60 16.89
C SER A 72 -3.62 7.93 16.10
N TYR A 73 -3.48 8.48 14.91
CA TYR A 73 -4.59 8.58 13.96
C TYR A 73 -4.63 7.34 13.09
N VAL A 74 -5.83 6.88 12.78
CA VAL A 74 -6.05 5.75 11.86
C VAL A 74 -7.01 6.18 10.76
N ALA A 75 -6.55 6.03 9.52
CA ALA A 75 -7.41 6.04 8.36
C ALA A 75 -7.97 4.64 8.13
N TYR A 76 -9.30 4.52 8.19
CA TYR A 76 -10.02 3.32 7.81
C TYR A 76 -10.56 3.46 6.39
N LEU A 77 -10.37 2.42 5.60
CA LEU A 77 -10.96 2.28 4.28
C LEU A 77 -11.55 0.89 4.13
N ARG A 78 -12.80 0.80 3.68
CA ARG A 78 -13.37 -0.41 3.10
C ARG A 78 -13.33 -0.27 1.59
N MET A 79 -12.51 -1.10 0.96
CA MET A 79 -12.30 -1.12 -0.47
C MET A 79 -12.85 -2.42 -1.05
N GLN A 80 -13.73 -2.33 -2.03
CA GLN A 80 -14.11 -3.48 -2.85
C GLN A 80 -13.03 -3.71 -3.91
N GLU A 81 -12.73 -4.98 -4.18
CA GLU A 81 -11.83 -5.46 -5.22
C GLU A 81 -12.63 -6.20 -6.30
N HIS A 82 -12.58 -5.70 -7.54
CA HIS A 82 -13.31 -6.23 -8.68
C HIS A 82 -12.46 -7.31 -9.39
N VAL A 83 -12.33 -8.48 -8.75
CA VAL A 83 -11.45 -9.56 -9.22
C VAL A 83 -11.79 -10.05 -10.63
N GLY A 84 -13.09 -10.19 -10.94
CA GLY A 84 -13.54 -10.55 -12.29
C GLY A 84 -13.09 -9.52 -13.32
N ALA A 85 -13.37 -8.24 -13.07
CA ALA A 85 -12.94 -7.15 -13.95
C ALA A 85 -11.41 -7.09 -14.14
N PHE A 86 -10.63 -7.33 -13.07
CA PHE A 86 -9.18 -7.41 -13.17
C PHE A 86 -8.71 -8.57 -14.05
N ARG A 87 -9.27 -9.77 -13.87
CA ARG A 87 -8.95 -10.94 -14.70
C ARG A 87 -9.33 -10.71 -16.17
N ASP A 88 -10.49 -10.11 -16.41
CA ASP A 88 -10.98 -9.80 -17.76
C ASP A 88 -10.07 -8.79 -18.46
N PHE A 89 -9.65 -7.76 -17.72
CA PHE A 89 -8.67 -6.79 -18.18
C PHE A 89 -7.34 -7.46 -18.55
N LEU A 90 -6.83 -8.37 -17.73
CA LEU A 90 -5.59 -9.07 -18.04
C LEU A 90 -5.72 -9.88 -19.32
N ARG A 91 -6.81 -10.65 -19.48
CA ARG A 91 -7.08 -11.44 -20.72
C ARG A 91 -7.18 -10.56 -21.96
N ALA A 92 -7.72 -9.35 -21.84
CA ALA A 92 -7.79 -8.40 -22.95
C ALA A 92 -6.42 -7.81 -23.35
N HIS A 93 -5.43 -7.81 -22.45
CA HIS A 93 -4.14 -7.16 -22.68
C HIS A 93 -2.96 -8.13 -22.80
N GLY A 94 -3.14 -9.43 -22.56
CA GLY A 94 -2.11 -10.46 -22.70
C GLY A 94 -2.65 -11.72 -23.39
N GLU A 95 -1.94 -12.20 -24.41
CA GLU A 95 -2.34 -13.34 -25.23
C GLU A 95 -2.12 -14.68 -24.53
N THR A 96 -1.10 -14.74 -23.65
CA THR A 96 -0.75 -15.95 -22.89
C THR A 96 -0.89 -15.70 -21.38
N PRO A 97 -1.06 -16.77 -20.56
CA PRO A 97 -1.07 -16.63 -19.10
C PRO A 97 0.16 -15.91 -18.54
N GLU A 98 1.34 -16.14 -19.10
CA GLU A 98 2.58 -15.50 -18.67
C GLU A 98 2.58 -14.00 -18.98
N GLN A 99 2.04 -13.60 -20.14
CA GLN A 99 1.90 -12.19 -20.49
C GLN A 99 0.87 -11.49 -19.60
N GLN A 100 -0.23 -12.17 -19.29
CA GLN A 100 -1.27 -11.68 -18.38
C GLN A 100 -0.68 -11.46 -16.98
N GLU A 101 0.05 -12.45 -16.45
CA GLU A 101 0.70 -12.34 -15.14
C GLU A 101 1.79 -11.27 -15.14
N LEU A 102 2.58 -11.12 -16.20
CA LEU A 102 3.55 -10.03 -16.31
C LEU A 102 2.87 -8.66 -16.27
N ILE A 103 1.72 -8.47 -16.95
CA ILE A 103 0.97 -7.21 -16.89
C ILE A 103 0.48 -6.96 -15.47
N ALA A 104 -0.10 -7.98 -14.81
CA ALA A 104 -0.51 -7.89 -13.41
C ALA A 104 0.67 -7.47 -12.53
N ALA A 105 1.82 -8.10 -12.70
CA ALA A 105 3.03 -7.75 -11.97
C ALA A 105 3.45 -6.29 -12.25
N LYS A 106 3.38 -5.81 -13.50
CA LYS A 106 3.73 -4.43 -13.88
C LYS A 106 2.78 -3.38 -13.31
N LEU A 107 1.49 -3.69 -13.11
CA LEU A 107 0.56 -2.80 -12.42
C LEU A 107 0.90 -2.69 -10.93
N MET A 108 1.22 -3.82 -10.29
CA MET A 108 1.50 -3.85 -8.85
C MET A 108 2.92 -3.38 -8.51
N GLY A 109 3.92 -3.79 -9.28
CA GLY A 109 5.35 -3.67 -9.00
C GLY A 109 5.98 -4.93 -8.35
N ARG A 110 5.17 -5.96 -8.10
CA ARG A 110 5.59 -7.30 -7.64
C ARG A 110 4.81 -8.36 -8.39
N TRP A 111 5.40 -9.54 -8.53
CA TRP A 111 4.65 -10.75 -8.84
C TRP A 111 3.73 -11.12 -7.67
N ARG A 112 2.69 -11.91 -7.94
CA ARG A 112 1.76 -12.41 -6.92
C ARG A 112 2.45 -13.15 -5.77
N SER A 113 3.56 -13.85 -6.06
CA SER A 113 4.40 -14.50 -5.04
C SER A 113 5.01 -13.55 -4.00
N GLY A 114 5.11 -12.26 -4.33
CA GLY A 114 5.82 -11.24 -3.58
C GLY A 114 7.18 -10.84 -4.16
N ALA A 115 7.70 -11.52 -5.18
CA ALA A 115 8.97 -11.16 -5.81
C ALA A 115 8.90 -9.74 -6.43
N PRO A 116 9.81 -8.81 -6.09
CA PRO A 116 9.76 -7.46 -6.64
C PRO A 116 10.28 -7.41 -8.07
N LEU A 117 9.59 -6.67 -8.94
CA LEU A 117 9.97 -6.54 -10.35
C LEU A 117 11.34 -5.88 -10.57
N VAL A 118 11.86 -5.12 -9.61
CA VAL A 118 13.21 -4.56 -9.69
C VAL A 118 14.28 -5.66 -9.65
N LEU A 119 14.02 -6.77 -8.96
CA LEU A 119 14.96 -7.89 -8.82
C LEU A 119 14.63 -9.07 -9.74
N ALA A 120 13.36 -9.23 -10.11
CA ALA A 120 12.86 -10.29 -10.98
C ALA A 120 11.98 -9.68 -12.10
N PRO A 121 12.55 -8.98 -13.09
CA PRO A 121 11.79 -8.14 -14.02
C PRO A 121 10.97 -8.89 -15.08
N ASP A 122 11.40 -10.12 -15.42
CA ASP A 122 10.89 -10.85 -16.58
C ASP A 122 10.12 -12.13 -16.21
N LYS A 123 10.39 -12.71 -15.05
CA LYS A 123 9.75 -13.94 -14.58
C LYS A 123 9.64 -13.95 -13.06
N ASP A 124 8.57 -14.53 -12.55
CA ASP A 124 8.38 -14.72 -11.12
C ASP A 124 9.48 -15.60 -10.49
N ASP A 125 9.83 -15.29 -9.25
CA ASP A 125 10.71 -16.06 -8.39
C ASP A 125 10.07 -16.20 -7.00
N PRO A 126 9.23 -17.23 -6.78
CA PRO A 126 8.57 -17.43 -5.49
C PRO A 126 9.54 -17.61 -4.31
N LYS A 127 10.76 -18.12 -4.55
CA LYS A 127 11.77 -18.24 -3.48
C LYS A 127 12.26 -16.86 -3.07
N LEU A 128 12.50 -15.96 -4.03
CA LEU A 128 12.78 -14.56 -3.73
C LEU A 128 11.61 -13.88 -3.01
N GLY A 129 10.37 -14.09 -3.48
CA GLY A 129 9.18 -13.52 -2.84
C GLY A 129 8.96 -13.96 -1.38
N ALA A 130 9.40 -15.19 -1.05
CA ALA A 130 9.31 -15.74 0.30
C ALA A 130 10.45 -15.35 1.24
N ASP A 131 11.58 -14.87 0.71
CA ASP A 131 12.75 -14.51 1.50
C ASP A 131 12.64 -13.07 2.03
N SER A 132 12.41 -12.91 3.33
CA SER A 132 12.29 -11.59 3.97
C SER A 132 13.59 -10.78 3.94
N GLN A 133 14.75 -11.42 3.75
CA GLN A 133 16.05 -10.76 3.67
C GLN A 133 16.36 -10.25 2.25
N ARG A 134 15.61 -10.69 1.24
CA ARG A 134 15.86 -10.32 -0.17
C ARG A 134 14.67 -9.65 -0.85
N SER A 135 13.44 -10.05 -0.52
CA SER A 135 12.20 -9.59 -1.19
C SER A 135 11.94 -8.09 -1.10
N ASN A 136 12.59 -7.37 -0.17
CA ASN A 136 12.47 -5.92 -0.04
C ASN A 136 13.78 -5.16 -0.31
N ASP A 137 14.87 -5.87 -0.61
CA ASP A 137 16.22 -5.31 -0.78
C ASP A 137 16.44 -4.68 -2.15
N PHE A 138 15.72 -3.58 -2.39
CA PHE A 138 15.86 -2.82 -3.63
C PHE A 138 15.55 -1.35 -3.42
N ASN A 139 15.98 -0.55 -4.39
CA ASN A 139 15.68 0.87 -4.51
C ASN A 139 15.43 1.18 -6.00
N TYR A 140 14.93 2.37 -6.32
CA TYR A 140 14.58 2.68 -7.71
C TYR A 140 15.61 3.56 -8.40
N ALA A 141 16.16 4.57 -7.73
CA ALA A 141 16.95 5.60 -8.40
C ALA A 141 18.19 5.04 -9.12
N LYS A 142 18.85 4.05 -8.50
CA LYS A 142 20.04 3.40 -9.09
C LYS A 142 19.74 2.09 -9.81
N MET A 143 18.80 1.28 -9.29
CA MET A 143 18.59 -0.08 -9.79
C MET A 143 17.58 -0.13 -10.94
N ASP A 144 16.61 0.79 -10.98
CA ASP A 144 15.58 0.85 -12.02
C ASP A 144 15.11 2.28 -12.29
N PRO A 145 16.02 3.22 -12.66
CA PRO A 145 15.70 4.63 -12.83
C PRO A 145 14.63 4.87 -13.89
N HIS A 146 14.60 4.04 -14.93
CA HIS A 146 13.70 4.19 -16.08
C HIS A 146 12.42 3.34 -15.99
N GLY A 147 12.28 2.51 -14.95
CA GLY A 147 11.08 1.69 -14.75
C GLY A 147 10.93 0.52 -15.73
N TYR A 148 12.03 -0.01 -16.28
CA TYR A 148 11.97 -1.20 -17.14
C TYR A 148 11.60 -2.44 -16.32
N GLY A 149 12.11 -2.53 -15.09
CA GLY A 149 11.70 -3.55 -14.13
C GLY A 149 10.32 -3.24 -13.57
N CYS A 150 10.23 -2.25 -12.69
CA CYS A 150 9.01 -1.79 -12.06
C CYS A 150 8.58 -0.43 -12.65
N PRO A 151 7.49 -0.36 -13.44
CA PRO A 151 7.02 0.89 -14.01
C PRO A 151 6.89 2.00 -12.97
N LEU A 152 7.17 3.24 -13.38
CA LEU A 152 7.06 4.43 -12.51
C LEU A 152 5.67 4.55 -11.88
N GLY A 153 4.63 4.21 -12.66
CA GLY A 153 3.24 4.26 -12.21
C GLY A 153 2.78 3.07 -11.35
N ALA A 154 3.62 2.03 -11.17
CA ALA A 154 3.22 0.82 -10.46
C ALA A 154 2.87 1.10 -8.99
N HIS A 155 1.91 0.35 -8.47
CA HIS A 155 1.31 0.57 -7.15
C HIS A 155 2.35 0.72 -6.03
N ILE A 156 3.26 -0.24 -5.86
CA ILE A 156 4.26 -0.16 -4.77
C ILE A 156 5.27 0.98 -4.96
N ARG A 157 5.51 1.43 -6.20
CA ARG A 157 6.47 2.48 -6.53
C ARG A 157 5.87 3.85 -6.26
N ARG A 158 4.56 4.02 -6.50
CA ARG A 158 3.80 5.17 -6.01
C ARG A 158 3.68 5.17 -4.49
N MET A 159 3.26 4.07 -3.88
CA MET A 159 2.96 4.04 -2.45
C MET A 159 4.20 4.11 -1.55
N ASN A 160 5.37 3.81 -2.10
CA ASN A 160 6.65 4.04 -1.45
C ASN A 160 7.71 4.28 -2.53
N PRO A 161 7.96 5.54 -2.93
CA PRO A 161 8.94 5.89 -3.97
C PRO A 161 10.40 5.70 -3.52
N ARG A 162 10.65 5.22 -2.30
CA ARG A 162 12.00 4.92 -1.79
C ARG A 162 12.98 6.08 -2.00
N ASP A 163 14.12 5.82 -2.62
CA ASP A 163 15.21 6.77 -2.85
C ASP A 163 14.93 7.80 -3.96
N THR A 164 13.74 7.78 -4.59
CA THR A 164 13.35 8.78 -5.60
C THR A 164 12.47 9.90 -5.04
N ALA A 165 12.14 9.89 -3.75
CA ALA A 165 11.38 10.97 -3.09
C ALA A 165 12.08 11.51 -1.84
N ALA A 166 11.85 12.78 -1.54
CA ALA A 166 12.38 13.44 -0.36
C ALA A 166 11.57 13.12 0.91
N ASN A 167 12.23 13.19 2.08
CA ASN A 167 11.61 13.10 3.39
C ASN A 167 10.81 11.80 3.63
N MET A 168 11.26 10.67 3.07
CA MET A 168 10.52 9.41 3.10
C MET A 168 10.18 8.88 4.49
N ASN A 169 11.04 9.10 5.51
CA ASN A 169 10.76 8.66 6.87
C ASN A 169 9.47 9.29 7.42
N ARG A 170 9.16 10.53 7.04
CA ARG A 170 7.98 11.28 7.46
C ARG A 170 6.68 10.89 6.74
N ARG A 171 6.78 9.99 5.76
CA ARG A 171 5.66 9.53 4.93
C ARG A 171 5.28 8.07 5.22
N LYS A 172 6.05 7.37 6.05
CA LYS A 172 5.77 5.97 6.38
C LYS A 172 4.52 5.86 7.23
N MET A 173 3.80 4.75 7.07
CA MET A 173 2.57 4.46 7.81
C MET A 173 2.58 2.99 8.20
N ILE A 174 1.82 2.65 9.24
CA ILE A 174 1.62 1.27 9.65
C ILE A 174 0.33 0.77 9.00
N ARG A 175 0.43 -0.24 8.15
CA ARG A 175 -0.74 -0.90 7.56
C ARG A 175 -1.15 -2.09 8.41
N ARG A 176 -2.41 -2.09 8.82
CA ARG A 176 -3.13 -3.23 9.39
C ARG A 176 -4.43 -3.39 8.60
N GLY A 177 -5.07 -4.54 8.73
CA GLY A 177 -6.26 -4.85 7.94
C GLY A 177 -6.23 -6.27 7.39
N GLY A 178 -7.28 -6.62 6.68
CA GLY A 178 -7.45 -7.93 6.08
C GLY A 178 -8.49 -7.88 4.99
N THR A 179 -8.63 -8.99 4.28
CA THR A 179 -9.68 -9.16 3.30
C THR A 179 -11.02 -9.39 3.96
N TYR A 180 -12.09 -9.07 3.24
CA TYR A 180 -13.46 -9.45 3.55
C TYR A 180 -14.12 -10.05 2.30
N GLY A 181 -15.17 -10.85 2.51
CA GLY A 181 -15.86 -11.57 1.45
C GLY A 181 -15.10 -12.80 0.96
N PRO A 182 -15.80 -13.79 0.40
CA PRO A 182 -15.18 -15.03 -0.05
C PRO A 182 -14.29 -14.80 -1.27
N PRO A 183 -13.17 -15.55 -1.40
CA PRO A 183 -12.32 -15.46 -2.59
C PRO A 183 -13.07 -15.92 -3.83
N LEU A 184 -12.79 -15.29 -4.98
CA LEU A 184 -13.26 -15.79 -6.27
C LEU A 184 -12.29 -16.89 -6.76
N PRO A 185 -12.71 -18.16 -6.90
CA PRO A 185 -11.81 -19.23 -7.31
C PRO A 185 -11.18 -18.96 -8.69
N GLU A 186 -9.99 -19.50 -8.93
CA GLU A 186 -9.28 -19.32 -10.19
C GLU A 186 -10.08 -19.89 -11.38
N GLY A 187 -10.05 -19.20 -12.52
CA GLY A 187 -10.78 -19.60 -13.73
C GLY A 187 -12.31 -19.38 -13.70
N VAL A 188 -12.88 -18.99 -12.54
CA VAL A 188 -14.31 -18.71 -12.41
C VAL A 188 -14.60 -17.24 -12.83
N PRO A 189 -15.67 -17.00 -13.61
CA PRO A 189 -16.12 -15.63 -13.95
C PRO A 189 -16.62 -14.89 -12.70
N ASP A 190 -16.84 -13.58 -12.83
CA ASP A 190 -17.41 -12.77 -11.75
C ASP A 190 -18.75 -13.35 -11.26
N ASP A 191 -18.89 -13.49 -9.94
CA ASP A 191 -20.05 -14.08 -9.27
C ASP A 191 -20.98 -13.03 -8.64
N GLY A 192 -20.67 -11.74 -8.80
CA GLY A 192 -21.42 -10.63 -8.23
C GLY A 192 -21.29 -10.47 -6.72
N ILE A 193 -20.46 -11.27 -6.04
CA ILE A 193 -20.28 -11.20 -4.60
C ILE A 193 -19.26 -10.11 -4.25
N GLU A 194 -19.62 -9.24 -3.31
CA GLU A 194 -18.70 -8.20 -2.83
C GLU A 194 -17.56 -8.82 -2.00
N ARG A 195 -16.33 -8.42 -2.36
CA ARG A 195 -15.08 -8.83 -1.71
C ARG A 195 -14.08 -7.69 -1.78
N GLY A 196 -13.09 -7.68 -0.89
CA GLY A 196 -12.00 -6.72 -0.98
C GLY A 196 -11.20 -6.60 0.31
N ILE A 197 -10.66 -5.42 0.58
CA ILE A 197 -9.81 -5.13 1.74
C ILE A 197 -10.48 -4.13 2.68
N ALA A 198 -10.40 -4.41 3.98
CA ALA A 198 -10.58 -3.43 5.03
C ALA A 198 -9.21 -3.02 5.58
N ALA A 199 -8.78 -1.81 5.24
CA ALA A 199 -7.48 -1.27 5.61
C ALA A 199 -7.59 -0.31 6.81
N PHE A 200 -6.65 -0.45 7.74
CA PHE A 200 -6.43 0.44 8.88
C PHE A 200 -5.00 0.96 8.78
N VAL A 201 -4.85 2.25 8.50
CA VAL A 201 -3.55 2.87 8.25
C VAL A 201 -3.23 3.85 9.39
N GLY A 202 -2.30 3.44 10.25
CA GLY A 202 -1.89 4.19 11.44
C GLY A 202 -0.75 5.16 11.18
N CYS A 203 -0.87 6.38 11.71
CA CYS A 203 0.11 7.46 11.56
C CYS A 203 -0.07 8.55 12.64
N ALA A 204 0.96 9.38 12.85
CA ALA A 204 0.85 10.54 13.74
C ALA A 204 0.24 11.78 13.06
N SER A 205 0.19 11.83 11.73
CA SER A 205 -0.42 12.92 10.96
C SER A 205 -1.08 12.42 9.68
N LEU A 206 -2.43 12.47 9.64
CA LEU A 206 -3.21 12.12 8.45
C LEU A 206 -2.84 12.99 7.25
N VAL A 207 -2.67 14.30 7.46
CA VAL A 207 -2.33 15.25 6.39
C VAL A 207 -0.95 14.97 5.80
N ARG A 208 0.06 14.75 6.65
CA ARG A 208 1.44 14.54 6.19
C ARG A 208 1.65 13.17 5.58
N GLN A 209 0.93 12.15 6.04
CA GLN A 209 1.19 10.76 5.67
C GLN A 209 0.10 10.21 4.75
N PHE A 210 -1.10 10.00 5.29
CA PHE A 210 -2.18 9.34 4.55
C PHE A 210 -2.67 10.20 3.37
N GLU A 211 -3.19 11.40 3.64
CA GLU A 211 -3.72 12.30 2.61
C GLU A 211 -2.66 12.68 1.59
N PHE A 212 -1.40 12.86 2.02
CA PHE A 212 -0.31 13.09 1.07
C PHE A 212 -0.14 11.92 0.11
N ALA A 213 -0.09 10.68 0.61
CA ALA A 213 0.01 9.50 -0.24
C ALA A 213 -1.20 9.37 -1.18
N MET A 214 -2.42 9.65 -0.70
CA MET A 214 -3.63 9.58 -1.54
C MET A 214 -3.64 10.66 -2.63
N ASN A 215 -3.31 11.91 -2.29
CA ASN A 215 -3.42 13.02 -3.24
C ASN A 215 -2.21 13.10 -4.17
N VAL A 216 -0.99 12.95 -3.64
CA VAL A 216 0.25 13.24 -4.37
C VAL A 216 0.85 12.00 -5.02
N TRP A 217 0.78 10.84 -4.37
CA TRP A 217 1.38 9.62 -4.94
C TRP A 217 0.38 8.78 -5.70
N THR A 218 -0.84 8.67 -5.18
CA THR A 218 -1.88 7.83 -5.78
C THR A 218 -2.55 8.55 -6.96
N ASN A 219 -3.04 9.77 -6.74
CA ASN A 219 -3.98 10.43 -7.65
C ASN A 219 -3.41 11.58 -8.49
N ASP A 220 -2.19 12.04 -8.22
CA ASP A 220 -1.53 13.03 -9.07
C ASP A 220 -1.21 12.40 -10.45
N PRO A 221 -1.80 12.90 -11.55
CA PRO A 221 -1.56 12.39 -12.88
C PRO A 221 -0.13 12.60 -13.39
N ASN A 222 0.64 13.47 -12.72
CA ASN A 222 1.98 13.89 -13.13
C ASN A 222 3.11 13.34 -12.24
N PHE A 223 2.80 12.38 -11.36
CA PHE A 223 3.77 11.73 -10.49
C PHE A 223 5.01 11.27 -11.28
N HIS A 224 6.20 11.71 -10.88
CA HIS A 224 7.47 11.36 -11.55
C HIS A 224 7.48 11.59 -13.07
N GLU A 225 6.98 12.75 -13.53
CA GLU A 225 6.94 13.11 -14.95
C GLU A 225 6.09 12.18 -15.82
N LEU A 226 5.28 11.33 -15.19
CA LEU A 226 4.19 10.67 -15.90
C LEU A 226 3.22 11.72 -16.44
N GLY A 227 2.39 11.32 -17.38
CA GLY A 227 1.38 12.19 -17.96
C GLY A 227 0.08 11.42 -18.11
N ASN A 228 -0.96 11.88 -17.43
CA ASN A 228 -2.28 11.27 -17.43
C ASN A 228 -2.30 9.85 -16.83
N GLU A 229 -1.54 9.59 -15.74
CA GLU A 229 -1.52 8.28 -15.08
C GLU A 229 -1.76 8.41 -13.58
N ARG A 230 -2.62 7.56 -13.02
CA ARG A 230 -2.80 7.39 -11.57
C ARG A 230 -2.27 6.03 -11.14
N ASP A 231 -2.25 5.76 -9.83
CA ASP A 231 -2.02 4.42 -9.32
C ASP A 231 -3.02 3.43 -9.96
N PRO A 232 -2.55 2.33 -10.56
CA PRO A 232 -3.39 1.45 -11.34
C PRO A 232 -4.33 0.58 -10.49
N ILE A 233 -4.06 0.44 -9.20
CA ILE A 233 -4.84 -0.43 -8.30
C ILE A 233 -5.72 0.40 -7.38
N PHE A 234 -5.13 1.40 -6.73
CA PHE A 234 -5.76 2.18 -5.67
C PHE A 234 -6.19 3.59 -6.12
N GLY A 235 -5.71 4.05 -7.27
CA GLY A 235 -6.08 5.35 -7.81
C GLY A 235 -7.55 5.43 -8.20
N THR A 236 -8.11 6.63 -8.10
CA THR A 236 -9.48 6.90 -8.53
C THR A 236 -9.51 6.89 -10.05
N GLN A 237 -9.88 5.74 -10.63
CA GLN A 237 -10.02 5.57 -12.07
C GLN A 237 -11.45 5.87 -12.51
N ASP A 238 -11.59 6.57 -13.63
CA ASP A 238 -12.85 6.85 -14.32
C ASP A 238 -12.81 6.41 -15.80
N GLY A 239 -11.77 5.65 -16.17
CA GLY A 239 -11.52 5.22 -17.55
C GLY A 239 -10.86 6.28 -18.43
N THR A 240 -10.43 7.43 -17.88
CA THR A 240 -9.74 8.49 -18.65
C THR A 240 -8.22 8.51 -18.48
N PHE A 241 -7.69 7.81 -17.46
CA PHE A 241 -6.26 7.72 -17.19
C PHE A 241 -5.63 6.50 -17.85
N ASP A 242 -4.32 6.60 -18.12
CA ASP A 242 -3.56 5.56 -18.80
C ASP A 242 -2.61 4.84 -17.84
N MET A 243 -1.92 3.81 -18.36
CA MET A 243 -0.77 3.19 -17.72
C MET A 243 0.33 2.93 -18.75
N THR A 244 1.54 3.42 -18.47
CA THR A 244 2.72 3.14 -19.30
C THR A 244 3.55 2.01 -18.70
N ILE A 245 3.82 0.98 -19.51
CA ILE A 245 4.81 -0.07 -19.22
C ILE A 245 6.05 0.21 -20.08
N PRO A 246 7.16 0.70 -19.48
CA PRO A 246 8.39 0.99 -20.21
C PRO A 246 8.96 -0.26 -20.88
N LYS A 247 9.32 -0.12 -22.15
CA LYS A 247 9.97 -1.18 -22.95
C LYS A 247 10.76 -0.55 -24.09
N ARG A 248 11.86 -1.19 -24.49
CA ARG A 248 12.62 -0.85 -25.70
C ARG A 248 12.39 -1.88 -26.81
N PRO A 249 12.33 -1.48 -28.09
CA PRO A 249 12.41 -0.10 -28.56
C PRO A 249 11.12 0.70 -28.35
N ILE A 250 9.98 0.02 -28.19
CA ILE A 250 8.65 0.66 -28.10
C ILE A 250 8.01 0.30 -26.76
N ARG A 251 7.58 1.34 -26.02
CA ARG A 251 6.80 1.22 -24.78
C ARG A 251 5.41 0.65 -25.07
N LYS A 252 4.82 -0.06 -24.10
CA LYS A 252 3.40 -0.41 -24.13
C LYS A 252 2.62 0.65 -23.34
N LYS A 253 1.58 1.22 -23.93
CA LYS A 253 0.64 2.11 -23.24
C LYS A 253 -0.73 1.47 -23.23
N ILE A 254 -1.34 1.40 -22.05
CA ILE A 254 -2.72 0.95 -21.86
C ILE A 254 -3.55 2.22 -21.69
N ILE A 255 -4.55 2.40 -22.55
CA ILE A 255 -5.38 3.61 -22.58
C ILE A 255 -6.69 3.35 -21.83
N GLY A 256 -7.11 4.31 -21.02
CA GLY A 256 -8.38 4.25 -20.32
C GLY A 256 -8.48 3.10 -19.33
N LEU A 257 -7.54 3.04 -18.39
CA LEU A 257 -7.46 2.04 -17.34
C LEU A 257 -8.76 2.04 -16.51
N PRO A 258 -9.44 0.90 -16.35
CA PRO A 258 -10.64 0.82 -15.55
C PRO A 258 -10.31 0.84 -14.04
N ALA A 259 -11.33 1.10 -13.21
CA ALA A 259 -11.21 0.95 -11.77
C ALA A 259 -11.27 -0.54 -11.39
N PHE A 260 -10.19 -1.07 -10.81
CA PHE A 260 -10.21 -2.41 -10.20
C PHE A 260 -10.69 -2.38 -8.76
N THR A 261 -10.72 -1.20 -8.13
CA THR A 261 -11.15 -1.05 -6.75
C THR A 261 -12.23 0.02 -6.62
N THR A 262 -13.01 -0.05 -5.53
CA THR A 262 -13.99 0.98 -5.19
C THR A 262 -14.02 1.20 -3.69
N ILE A 263 -13.86 2.44 -3.24
CA ILE A 263 -14.03 2.78 -1.83
C ILE A 263 -15.52 2.74 -1.49
N ARG A 264 -15.90 1.80 -0.63
CA ARG A 264 -17.28 1.61 -0.13
C ARG A 264 -17.56 2.41 1.13
N GLY A 265 -16.51 2.83 1.82
CA GLY A 265 -16.61 3.69 2.99
C GLY A 265 -15.24 3.93 3.60
N GLY A 266 -15.14 4.98 4.39
CA GLY A 266 -13.93 5.31 5.12
C GLY A 266 -14.22 6.29 6.23
N ALA A 267 -13.30 6.36 7.18
CA ALA A 267 -13.38 7.29 8.29
C ALA A 267 -11.98 7.52 8.88
N TYR A 268 -11.81 8.70 9.47
CA TYR A 268 -10.65 8.99 10.31
C TYR A 268 -11.00 8.79 11.76
N PHE A 269 -10.15 8.06 12.46
CA PHE A 269 -10.28 7.77 13.87
C PHE A 269 -9.05 8.27 14.63
N PHE A 270 -9.27 8.57 15.90
CA PHE A 270 -8.20 8.72 16.87
C PHE A 270 -8.19 7.50 17.78
N LEU A 271 -7.03 6.85 17.90
CA LEU A 271 -6.80 5.73 18.80
C LEU A 271 -6.06 6.27 20.03
N PRO A 272 -6.75 6.56 21.14
CA PRO A 272 -6.12 7.03 22.37
C PRO A 272 -5.23 5.94 23.01
N GLY A 273 -4.17 6.36 23.70
CA GLY A 273 -3.36 5.46 24.50
C GLY A 273 -4.13 4.85 25.68
N ILE A 274 -3.62 3.77 26.27
CA ILE A 274 -4.29 3.07 27.38
C ILE A 274 -4.57 4.02 28.58
N LYS A 275 -3.64 4.93 28.88
CA LYS A 275 -3.83 5.94 29.96
C LYS A 275 -4.96 6.92 29.63
N ALA A 276 -5.07 7.35 28.38
CA ALA A 276 -6.16 8.21 27.90
C ALA A 276 -7.52 7.48 28.01
N LEU A 277 -7.59 6.22 27.60
CA LEU A 277 -8.81 5.40 27.75
C LEU A 277 -9.23 5.24 29.20
N ARG A 278 -8.28 4.97 30.11
CA ARG A 278 -8.55 4.90 31.56
C ARG A 278 -9.03 6.23 32.12
N TYR A 279 -8.44 7.34 31.67
CA TYR A 279 -8.87 8.68 32.06
C TYR A 279 -10.32 8.93 31.60
N LEU A 280 -10.64 8.69 30.32
CA LEU A 280 -12.00 8.82 29.79
C LEU A 280 -13.00 7.95 30.56
N GLY A 281 -12.64 6.71 30.88
CA GLY A 281 -13.49 5.81 31.68
C GLY A 281 -13.64 6.22 33.16
N SER A 282 -12.76 7.06 33.68
CA SER A 282 -12.88 7.63 35.03
C SER A 282 -13.75 8.88 35.10
N LEU A 283 -14.12 9.44 33.95
CA LEU A 283 -15.09 10.53 33.85
C LEU A 283 -16.50 9.93 33.98
N SER A 284 -16.91 9.57 35.19
CA SER A 284 -18.29 9.16 35.45
C SER A 284 -19.24 10.36 35.46
N ASP A 285 -20.29 10.28 34.63
CA ASP A 285 -21.51 11.08 34.50
C ASP A 285 -21.55 12.44 35.19
N GLY A 286 -21.13 13.47 34.47
CA GLY A 286 -21.63 14.82 34.71
C GLY A 286 -23.09 14.89 34.28
N VAL A 287 -24.00 14.63 35.23
CA VAL A 287 -25.32 15.30 35.25
C VAL A 287 -25.09 16.77 35.63
#